data_AF-A0A093XI26-F1
#
_entry.id   AF-A0A093XI26-F1
#
_cell.length_a   1.000
_cell.length_b   1.000
_cell.length_c   1.000
_cell.angle_alpha   90.00
_cell.angle_beta   90.00
_cell.angle_gamma   90.00
#
_symmetry.space_group_name_H-M   'P 1'
#
loop_
_entity.id
_entity.type
_entity.pdbx_description
1 polymer ?
#
loop_
_entity_poly.entity_id
_entity_poly.type
_entity_poly.pdbx_seq_one_letter_code
_entity_poly.pdbx_strand_id
1 'polypeptide(L)'
;MGYDDSLRDFGASMATPLDLQRVRVVALDSVDTREKRPWESYDKTCFVKSFPHLEAVVLVRGSSRTWLSNIPRAMGPVQEEREIEFVDVEAEEAAIVVKRFEASFWSEEDALRMIQGPEYVMGRLPPVMVMSKKRVEKE
;
A
#
# COMPACT_ATOMS: atom_id res chain seq x y z
N MET A 1 14.00 1.13 15.14
CA MET A 1 12.88 0.26 14.72
C MET A 1 11.82 1.22 14.22
N GLY A 2 11.61 1.30 12.91
CA GLY A 2 10.50 0.58 12.25
C GLY A 2 9.26 1.45 12.40
N TYR A 3 8.86 2.11 11.31
CA TYR A 3 7.76 3.09 11.14
C TYR A 3 6.90 3.41 12.37
N ASP A 4 6.74 4.72 12.62
CA ASP A 4 5.82 5.32 13.58
C ASP A 4 4.50 4.54 13.68
N ASP A 5 4.06 4.25 14.91
CA ASP A 5 2.89 3.40 15.21
C ASP A 5 1.61 3.88 14.49
N SER A 6 1.62 5.13 14.01
CA SER A 6 0.61 5.76 13.16
C SER A 6 0.33 5.03 11.83
N LEU A 7 1.31 4.34 11.23
CA LEU A 7 1.11 3.58 9.98
C LEU A 7 0.69 2.12 10.21
N ARG A 8 1.02 1.56 11.38
CA ARG A 8 0.62 0.20 11.78
C ARG A 8 -0.84 0.10 12.19
N ASP A 9 -1.49 1.24 12.35
CA ASP A 9 -2.88 1.30 12.72
C ASP A 9 -3.53 2.55 12.08
N PHE A 10 -3.51 2.61 10.75
CA PHE A 10 -4.35 3.58 10.02
C PHE A 10 -5.82 3.46 10.48
N GLY A 11 -6.25 2.26 10.88
CA GLY A 11 -7.53 2.01 11.54
C GLY A 11 -7.67 2.68 12.90
N ALA A 12 -6.66 2.65 13.78
CA ALA A 12 -6.73 3.32 15.08
C ALA A 12 -6.44 4.83 15.04
N SER A 13 -5.76 5.34 14.00
CA SER A 13 -5.65 6.79 13.78
C SER A 13 -6.95 7.38 13.19
N MET A 14 -7.79 6.54 12.59
CA MET A 14 -9.17 6.86 12.26
C MET A 14 -10.02 6.74 13.53
N ALA A 15 -10.38 7.89 14.11
CA ALA A 15 -11.00 7.98 15.43
C ALA A 15 -12.30 7.15 15.57
N THR A 16 -12.96 6.80 14.46
CA THR A 16 -14.16 5.96 14.45
C THR A 16 -14.23 5.04 13.21
N PRO A 17 -14.96 3.90 13.29
CA PRO A 17 -15.27 3.07 12.11
C PRO A 17 -15.99 3.82 10.97
N LEU A 18 -16.65 4.94 11.28
CA LEU A 18 -17.28 5.81 10.28
C LEU A 18 -16.25 6.53 9.42
N ASP A 19 -15.06 6.79 9.93
CA ASP A 19 -14.01 7.46 9.16
C ASP A 19 -13.43 6.53 8.09
N LEU A 20 -13.37 5.22 8.35
CA LEU A 20 -13.02 4.22 7.33
C LEU A 20 -14.03 4.18 6.18
N GLN A 21 -15.31 4.48 6.45
CA GLN A 21 -16.33 4.61 5.41
C GLN A 21 -16.15 5.83 4.52
N ARG A 22 -15.35 6.82 4.93
CA ARG A 22 -15.07 8.03 4.14
C ARG A 22 -13.89 7.85 3.20
N VAL A 23 -13.04 6.86 3.45
CA VAL A 23 -11.88 6.58 2.60
C VAL A 23 -12.36 6.09 1.23
N ARG A 24 -11.90 6.78 0.18
CA ARG A 24 -12.16 6.45 -1.23
C ARG A 24 -10.93 5.95 -1.95
N VAL A 25 -9.76 6.45 -1.57
CA VAL A 25 -8.49 6.10 -2.20
C VAL A 25 -7.45 5.87 -1.12
N VAL A 26 -6.66 4.82 -1.27
CA VAL A 26 -5.51 4.51 -0.41
C VAL A 26 -4.24 4.45 -1.24
N ALA A 27 -3.17 5.04 -0.72
CA ALA A 27 -1.84 4.93 -1.29
C ALA A 27 -1.02 3.94 -0.45
N LEU A 28 -0.41 2.97 -1.12
CA LEU A 28 0.41 1.92 -0.53
C LEU A 28 1.80 1.95 -1.16
N ASP A 29 2.85 1.80 -0.36
CA ASP A 29 4.17 1.59 -0.94
C ASP A 29 4.19 0.26 -1.73
N SER A 30 4.68 0.33 -2.96
CA SER A 30 4.82 -0.82 -3.84
C SER A 30 6.03 -1.65 -3.41
N VAL A 31 5.78 -2.69 -2.63
CA VAL A 31 6.79 -3.68 -2.23
C VAL A 31 6.70 -4.92 -3.14
N ASP A 32 7.80 -5.66 -3.32
CA ASP A 32 7.74 -6.95 -4.01
C ASP A 32 6.76 -7.87 -3.27
N THR A 33 5.77 -8.41 -3.97
CA THR A 33 4.72 -9.25 -3.38
C THR A 33 5.24 -10.56 -2.79
N ARG A 34 6.49 -10.95 -3.10
CA ARG A 34 7.19 -12.10 -2.51
C ARG A 34 7.90 -11.76 -1.20
N GLU A 35 8.12 -10.49 -0.91
CA GLU A 35 8.73 -10.03 0.34
C GLU A 35 7.63 -9.71 1.36
N LYS A 36 7.28 -10.67 2.22
CA LYS A 36 6.58 -10.33 3.47
C LYS A 36 7.59 -9.72 4.42
N ARG A 37 7.64 -8.39 4.52
CA ARG A 37 8.50 -7.75 5.52
C ARG A 37 7.93 -8.04 6.92
N PRO A 38 8.75 -8.42 7.91
CA PRO A 38 8.28 -8.76 9.26
C PRO A 38 7.46 -7.67 9.97
N TRP A 39 7.50 -6.43 9.47
CA TRP A 39 6.77 -5.27 9.99
C TRP A 39 5.60 -4.81 9.12
N GLU A 40 5.38 -5.43 7.94
CA GLU A 40 4.14 -5.30 7.18
C GLU A 40 3.17 -6.36 7.69
N SER A 41 2.44 -6.02 8.75
CA SER A 41 1.45 -6.91 9.37
C SER A 41 0.13 -6.97 8.59
N TYR A 42 0.04 -6.32 7.42
CA TYR A 42 -1.19 -6.20 6.67
C TYR A 42 -1.26 -7.23 5.54
N ASP A 43 -2.18 -8.18 5.72
CA ASP A 43 -2.75 -8.96 4.64
C ASP A 43 -3.47 -7.99 3.67
N LYS A 44 -3.12 -8.02 2.38
CA LYS A 44 -3.60 -7.02 1.39
C LYS A 44 -5.11 -7.13 1.26
N THR A 45 -5.62 -8.34 1.37
CA THR A 45 -7.04 -8.63 1.31
C THR A 45 -7.77 -8.04 2.50
N CYS A 46 -7.29 -8.29 3.71
CA CYS A 46 -7.86 -7.71 4.94
C CYS A 46 -7.79 -6.18 4.92
N PHE A 47 -6.68 -5.60 4.43
CA PHE A 47 -6.52 -4.16 4.31
C PHE A 47 -7.56 -3.56 3.36
N VAL A 48 -7.66 -4.06 2.13
CA VAL A 48 -8.63 -3.56 1.13
C VAL A 48 -10.07 -3.68 1.65
N LYS A 49 -10.42 -4.81 2.29
CA LYS A 49 -11.76 -5.05 2.84
C LYS A 49 -12.11 -4.15 4.03
N SER A 50 -11.12 -3.54 4.69
CA SER A 50 -11.37 -2.61 5.80
C SER A 50 -12.00 -1.28 5.35
N PHE A 51 -11.99 -0.99 4.04
CA PHE A 51 -12.54 0.23 3.45
C PHE A 51 -13.76 -0.09 2.56
N PRO A 52 -15.00 0.00 3.09
CA PRO A 52 -16.20 -0.47 2.39
C PRO A 52 -16.56 0.34 1.14
N HIS A 53 -15.99 1.54 0.99
CA HIS A 53 -16.26 2.45 -0.12
C HIS A 53 -14.97 2.78 -0.90
N LEU A 54 -14.00 1.87 -0.89
CA LEU A 54 -12.76 2.06 -1.62
C LEU A 54 -13.02 2.04 -3.13
N GLU A 55 -12.68 3.14 -3.79
CA GLU A 55 -12.83 3.35 -5.23
C GLU A 55 -11.52 3.08 -5.97
N ALA A 56 -10.36 3.24 -5.33
CA ALA A 56 -9.06 2.93 -5.93
C ALA A 56 -7.94 2.64 -4.92
N VAL A 57 -6.94 1.88 -5.37
CA VAL A 57 -5.66 1.66 -4.68
C VAL A 57 -4.54 2.23 -5.54
N VAL A 58 -3.66 3.04 -4.95
CA VAL A 58 -2.48 3.61 -5.61
C VAL A 58 -1.23 2.96 -5.05
N LEU A 59 -0.49 2.22 -5.87
CA LEU A 59 0.80 1.63 -5.52
C LEU A 59 1.92 2.64 -5.81
N VAL A 60 2.54 3.16 -4.77
CA VAL A 60 3.59 4.17 -4.83
C VAL A 60 4.95 3.51 -4.89
N ARG A 61 5.70 3.72 -5.97
CA ARG A 61 7.07 3.26 -6.12
C ARG A 61 8.05 4.34 -5.68
N GLY A 62 9.07 3.95 -4.93
CA GLY A 62 10.24 4.81 -4.71
C GLY A 62 11.03 4.99 -6.01
N SER A 63 11.54 6.20 -6.26
CA SER A 63 12.45 6.47 -7.37
C SER A 63 13.70 5.58 -7.26
N SER A 64 13.85 4.62 -8.17
CA SER A 64 14.98 3.68 -8.28
C SER A 64 15.10 2.60 -7.18
N ARG A 65 15.59 1.42 -7.59
CA ARG A 65 15.86 0.19 -6.79
C ARG A 65 16.68 0.42 -5.51
N THR A 66 17.28 1.59 -5.34
CA THR A 66 18.09 1.99 -4.18
C THR A 66 17.29 2.45 -2.96
N TRP A 67 15.98 2.70 -3.08
CA TRP A 67 15.19 3.17 -1.93
C TRP A 67 14.85 2.06 -0.92
N LEU A 68 14.71 0.80 -1.36
CA LEU A 68 14.47 -0.33 -0.46
C LEU A 68 15.72 -0.74 0.34
N SER A 69 16.92 -0.29 -0.07
CA SER A 69 18.19 -0.66 0.55
C SER A 69 18.81 0.41 1.45
N ASN A 70 18.41 1.69 1.38
CA ASN A 70 18.99 2.75 2.21
C ASN A 70 17.99 3.86 2.55
N ILE A 71 16.93 3.55 3.30
CA ILE A 71 16.39 4.57 4.23
C ILE A 71 17.41 4.64 5.37
N PRO A 72 18.15 5.76 5.57
CA PRO A 72 18.98 5.90 6.74
C PRO A 72 18.04 5.75 7.95
N ARG A 73 18.26 4.70 8.75
CA ARG A 73 17.57 4.47 10.04
C ARG A 73 17.98 5.51 11.11
N ALA A 74 18.38 6.70 10.68
CA ALA A 74 18.88 7.73 11.54
C ALA A 74 17.70 8.57 12.04
N MET A 75 17.51 8.57 13.36
CA MET A 75 16.89 9.66 14.12
C MET A 75 17.73 10.93 13.91
N GLY A 76 17.73 11.46 12.69
CA GLY A 76 18.35 12.74 12.32
C GLY A 76 17.34 13.88 12.42
N PRO A 77 17.80 15.13 12.48
CA PRO A 77 16.90 16.29 12.56
C PRO A 77 15.92 16.26 11.38
N VAL A 78 14.68 16.67 11.66
CA VAL A 78 13.56 16.78 10.72
C VAL A 78 14.09 17.28 9.37
N GLN A 79 14.18 16.37 8.39
CA GLN A 79 14.56 16.77 7.03
C GLN A 79 13.45 17.68 6.53
N GLU A 80 13.84 18.86 6.05
CA GLU A 80 12.99 19.91 5.49
C GLU A 80 11.84 19.35 4.66
N GLU A 81 10.68 19.99 4.72
CA GLU A 81 9.51 19.73 3.88
C GLU A 81 9.90 19.86 2.40
N ARG A 82 10.45 18.79 1.83
CA ARG A 82 10.79 18.71 0.41
C ARG A 82 9.53 18.34 -0.36
N GLU A 83 9.23 19.13 -1.40
CA GLU A 83 8.12 18.87 -2.29
C GLU A 83 8.28 17.50 -2.96
N ILE A 84 7.25 16.68 -2.83
CA ILE A 84 7.15 15.34 -3.40
C ILE A 84 6.16 15.42 -4.56
N GLU A 85 6.58 14.94 -5.73
CA GLU A 85 5.73 14.82 -6.91
C GLU A 85 5.41 13.34 -7.17
N PHE A 86 4.15 13.04 -7.48
CA PHE A 86 3.72 11.73 -7.94
C PHE A 86 3.61 11.75 -9.47
N VAL A 87 4.40 10.93 -10.12
CA VAL A 87 4.51 10.87 -11.59
C VAL A 87 4.02 9.50 -12.06
N ASP A 88 3.39 9.44 -13.23
CA ASP A 88 3.00 8.19 -13.85
C ASP A 88 4.21 7.28 -14.11
N VAL A 89 3.98 5.98 -14.02
CA VAL A 89 4.94 4.94 -14.36
C VAL A 89 4.68 4.45 -15.78
N GLU A 90 5.74 4.07 -16.50
CA GLU A 90 5.63 3.43 -17.81
C GLU A 90 4.61 2.29 -17.80
N ALA A 91 3.73 2.27 -18.80
CA ALA A 91 2.53 1.42 -18.79
C ALA A 91 2.85 -0.07 -18.63
N GLU A 92 3.93 -0.55 -19.26
CA GLU A 92 4.38 -1.94 -19.14
C GLU A 92 4.83 -2.28 -17.73
N GLU A 93 5.58 -1.37 -17.10
CA GLU A 93 6.06 -1.55 -15.72
C GLU A 93 4.89 -1.48 -14.73
N ALA A 94 3.96 -0.54 -14.92
CA ALA A 94 2.75 -0.43 -14.13
C ALA A 94 1.91 -1.72 -14.23
N ALA A 95 1.70 -2.26 -15.44
CA ALA A 95 0.93 -3.48 -15.66
C ALA A 95 1.55 -4.70 -14.93
N ILE A 96 2.87 -4.81 -14.90
CA ILE A 96 3.56 -5.88 -14.17
C ILE A 96 3.30 -5.77 -12.67
N VAL A 97 3.38 -4.57 -12.11
CA VAL A 97 3.17 -4.32 -10.68
C VAL A 97 1.72 -4.59 -10.28
N VAL A 98 0.77 -4.08 -11.05
CA VAL A 98 -0.67 -4.33 -10.85
C VAL A 98 -0.96 -5.83 -10.87
N LYS A 99 -0.50 -6.55 -11.90
CA LYS A 99 -0.73 -7.99 -12.03
C LYS A 99 -0.19 -8.78 -10.84
N ARG A 100 0.96 -8.37 -10.28
CA ARG A 100 1.51 -9.01 -9.07
C ARG A 100 0.66 -8.74 -7.84
N PHE A 101 0.21 -7.50 -7.66
CA PHE A 101 -0.67 -7.13 -6.57
C PHE A 101 -2.00 -7.89 -6.63
N GLU A 102 -2.64 -7.91 -7.81
CA GLU A 102 -3.87 -8.67 -8.04
C GLU A 102 -3.69 -10.15 -7.74
N ALA A 103 -2.62 -10.78 -8.23
CA ALA A 103 -2.34 -12.19 -7.95
C ALA A 103 -2.16 -12.46 -6.46
N SER A 104 -1.50 -11.56 -5.73
CA SER A 104 -1.33 -11.65 -4.28
C SER A 104 -2.67 -11.53 -3.55
N PHE A 105 -3.51 -10.55 -3.93
CA PHE A 105 -4.83 -10.33 -3.34
C PHE A 105 -5.74 -11.55 -3.54
N TRP A 106 -5.84 -12.07 -4.77
CA TRP A 106 -6.70 -13.22 -5.05
C TRP A 106 -6.21 -14.51 -4.39
N SER A 107 -4.90 -14.70 -4.29
CA SER A 107 -4.33 -15.84 -3.56
C SER A 107 -4.66 -15.80 -2.06
N GLU A 108 -4.76 -14.60 -1.47
CA GLU A 108 -5.16 -14.41 -0.07
C GLU A 108 -6.68 -14.60 0.10
N GLU A 109 -7.51 -14.07 -0.80
CA GLU A 109 -8.96 -14.33 -0.84
C GLU A 109 -9.29 -15.83 -0.93
N ASP A 110 -8.58 -16.57 -1.79
CA ASP A 110 -8.75 -18.02 -1.91
C ASP A 110 -8.36 -18.75 -0.62
N ALA A 111 -7.27 -18.32 0.03
CA ALA A 111 -6.87 -18.87 1.32
C ALA A 111 -7.91 -18.60 2.41
N LEU A 112 -8.46 -17.38 2.47
CA LEU A 112 -9.52 -17.01 3.41
C LEU A 112 -10.80 -17.82 3.16
N ARG A 113 -11.18 -18.03 1.90
CA ARG A 113 -12.30 -18.89 1.53
C ARG A 113 -12.09 -20.34 1.99
N MET A 114 -10.90 -20.88 1.83
CA MET A 114 -10.59 -22.25 2.30
C MET A 114 -10.70 -22.36 3.82
N ILE A 115 -10.32 -21.30 4.56
CA ILE A 115 -10.35 -21.27 6.03
C ILE A 115 -11.77 -21.05 6.56
N GLN A 116 -12.52 -20.09 6.00
CA GLN A 116 -13.85 -19.72 6.47
C GLN A 116 -14.98 -20.57 5.88
N GLY A 117 -14.68 -21.35 4.84
CA GLY A 117 -15.62 -22.29 4.24
C GLY A 117 -16.47 -21.67 3.11
N PRO A 118 -17.48 -22.42 2.63
CA PRO A 118 -18.21 -22.11 1.40
C PRO A 118 -19.11 -20.87 1.48
N GLU A 119 -19.46 -20.41 2.69
CA GLU A 119 -20.27 -19.21 2.91
C GLU A 119 -19.45 -17.91 2.82
N TYR A 120 -18.11 -18.02 2.71
CA TYR A 120 -17.24 -16.88 2.60
C TYR A 120 -17.50 -16.07 1.31
N VAL A 121 -17.79 -14.78 1.49
CA VAL A 121 -17.96 -13.84 0.39
C VAL A 121 -16.62 -13.20 0.08
N MET A 122 -16.11 -13.48 -1.12
CA MET A 122 -14.87 -12.87 -1.61
C MET A 122 -15.02 -11.36 -1.75
N GLY A 123 -13.95 -10.64 -1.40
CA GLY A 123 -13.87 -9.20 -1.62
C GLY A 123 -13.83 -8.85 -3.11
N ARG A 124 -14.10 -7.58 -3.40
CA ARG A 124 -13.83 -6.98 -4.71
C ARG A 124 -12.56 -6.15 -4.60
N LEU A 125 -11.69 -6.31 -5.59
CA LEU A 125 -10.53 -5.45 -5.73
C LEU A 125 -10.91 -4.23 -6.58
N PRO A 126 -10.83 -2.99 -6.04
CA PRO A 126 -11.02 -1.79 -6.84
C PRO A 126 -9.85 -1.58 -7.83
N PRO A 127 -9.99 -0.68 -8.81
CA PRO A 127 -8.90 -0.30 -9.71
C PRO A 127 -7.58 -0.03 -8.97
N VAL A 128 -6.50 -0.64 -9.46
CA VAL A 128 -5.15 -0.48 -8.93
C VAL A 128 -4.33 0.36 -9.90
N MET A 129 -3.80 1.48 -9.42
CA MET A 129 -2.93 2.40 -10.15
C MET A 129 -1.50 2.30 -9.63
N VAL A 130 -0.52 2.74 -10.42
CA VAL A 130 0.89 2.77 -10.01
C VAL A 130 1.45 4.15 -10.26
N MET A 131 2.04 4.75 -9.24
CA MET A 131 2.68 6.06 -9.32
C MET A 131 4.11 5.96 -8.79
N SER A 132 5.01 6.77 -9.33
CA SER A 132 6.37 6.93 -8.84
C SER A 132 6.46 8.18 -7.99
N LYS A 133 7.09 8.07 -6.83
CA LYS A 133 7.43 9.18 -5.95
C LYS A 133 8.76 9.80 -6.40
N LYS A 134 8.72 11.03 -6.89
CA LYS A 134 9.89 11.82 -7.28
C LYS A 134 10.12 12.95 -6.27
N ARG A 135 11.38 13.20 -5.93
CA ARG A 135 11.78 14.36 -5.13
C ARG A 135 12.03 15.55 -6.06
N VAL A 136 11.44 16.69 -5.74
CA VAL A 136 11.75 17.96 -6.40
C VAL A 136 12.87 18.64 -5.63
N GLU A 137 14.00 18.89 -6.30
CA GLU A 137 15.05 19.75 -5.75
C GLU A 137 14.68 21.20 -6.12
N LYS A 138 14.53 22.07 -5.13
CA LYS A 138 14.47 23.52 -5.38
C LYS A 138 15.89 23.99 -5.70
N GLU A 139 16.05 24.67 -6.84
CA GLU A 139 17.29 25.36 -7.25
C GLU A 139 17.67 26.48 -6.28
#